data_AF-A0AAN7Z7W1-F1
#
_entry.id   AF-A0AAN7Z7W1-F1
#
_cell.length_a   1.000
_cell.length_b   1.000
_cell.length_c   1.000
_cell.angle_alpha   90.00
_cell.angle_beta   90.00
_cell.angle_gamma   90.00
#
_symmetry.space_group_name_H-M   'P 1'
#
loop_
_entity.id
_entity.type
_entity.pdbx_description
1 polymer ?
#
loop_
_entity_poly.entity_id
_entity_poly.type
_entity_poly.pdbx_seq_one_letter_code
_entity_poly.pdbx_strand_id
1 'polypeptide(L)'
;MAPGDNHNIFRPKNIEYCDEAYNLEVVKSQFRYFGSFPGKVKEIFNDETVRSIIILMHMIPEDKMTPFKYVTERETAKEDKEFVLRIMHMDWRDRPTAKELLQDEWFRAE
;
A
#
# COMPACT_ATOMS: atom_id res chain seq x y z
N MET A 1 -6.45 -14.18 19.15
CA MET A 1 -5.96 -13.68 17.85
C MET A 1 -4.49 -14.06 17.79
N ALA A 2 -4.13 -15.03 16.96
CA ALA A 2 -2.74 -15.50 16.86
C ALA A 2 -1.98 -14.65 15.82
N PRO A 3 -0.67 -14.42 15.99
CA PRO A 3 0.14 -13.77 14.96
C PRO A 3 0.14 -14.64 13.71
N GLY A 4 -0.24 -14.09 12.55
CA GLY A 4 -0.23 -14.81 11.27
C GLY A 4 -1.60 -15.21 10.71
N ASP A 5 -2.69 -14.57 11.16
CA ASP A 5 -4.07 -14.84 10.72
C ASP A 5 -4.35 -14.33 9.29
N ASN A 6 -3.59 -14.82 8.29
CA ASN A 6 -3.70 -14.58 6.84
C ASN A 6 -4.26 -13.19 6.43
N HIS A 7 -3.83 -12.15 7.14
CA HIS A 7 -4.46 -10.83 7.09
C HIS A 7 -3.81 -10.00 5.99
N ASN A 8 -4.31 -10.16 4.78
CA ASN A 8 -3.96 -9.27 3.68
C ASN A 8 -4.93 -8.08 3.66
N ILE A 9 -4.46 -6.91 4.09
CA ILE A 9 -5.24 -5.65 4.10
C ILE A 9 -5.72 -5.22 2.72
N PHE A 10 -5.11 -5.73 1.65
CA PHE A 10 -5.49 -5.44 0.26
C PHE A 10 -6.42 -6.50 -0.34
N ARG A 11 -6.74 -7.56 0.41
CA ARG A 11 -7.65 -8.60 -0.06
C ARG A 11 -9.05 -8.00 -0.34
N PRO A 12 -9.55 -8.07 -1.58
CA PRO A 12 -10.91 -7.67 -1.89
C PRO A 12 -11.92 -8.50 -1.10
N LYS A 13 -12.94 -7.86 -0.53
CA LYS A 13 -13.95 -8.55 0.30
C LYS A 13 -15.01 -9.29 -0.51
N ASN A 14 -15.27 -8.85 -1.74
CA ASN A 14 -16.42 -9.27 -2.54
C ASN A 14 -16.05 -10.03 -3.82
N ILE A 15 -14.77 -10.34 -4.03
CA ILE A 15 -14.25 -10.97 -5.25
C ILE A 15 -13.33 -12.12 -4.85
N GLU A 16 -13.52 -13.28 -5.50
CA GLU A 16 -12.72 -14.48 -5.27
C GLU A 16 -11.35 -14.38 -5.97
N TYR A 17 -10.36 -15.13 -5.46
CA TYR A 17 -8.99 -15.10 -5.99
C TYR A 17 -8.89 -15.47 -7.48
N CYS A 18 -9.75 -16.37 -7.96
CA CYS A 18 -9.73 -16.84 -9.35
C CYS A 18 -10.47 -15.90 -10.32
N ASP A 19 -11.08 -14.82 -9.82
CA ASP A 19 -11.76 -13.84 -10.66
C ASP A 19 -10.73 -12.95 -11.38
N GLU A 20 -10.96 -12.68 -12.67
CA GLU A 20 -10.08 -11.86 -13.49
C GLU A 20 -9.91 -10.43 -12.94
N ALA A 21 -10.94 -9.90 -12.26
CA ALA A 21 -10.92 -8.60 -11.62
C ALA A 21 -10.19 -8.57 -10.27
N TYR A 22 -9.81 -9.72 -9.70
CA TYR A 22 -9.19 -9.79 -8.38
C TYR A 22 -7.93 -8.93 -8.28
N ASN A 23 -7.00 -9.08 -9.22
CA ASN A 23 -5.75 -8.32 -9.25
C ASN A 23 -6.01 -6.83 -9.42
N LEU A 24 -7.02 -6.47 -10.21
CA LEU A 24 -7.41 -5.08 -10.42
C LEU A 24 -7.89 -4.45 -9.10
N GLU A 25 -8.72 -5.14 -8.32
CA GLU A 25 -9.19 -4.66 -7.03
C GLU A 25 -8.08 -4.58 -5.98
N VAL A 26 -7.11 -5.49 -6.01
CA VAL A 26 -5.90 -5.39 -5.16
C VAL A 26 -5.14 -4.11 -5.48
N VAL A 27 -4.91 -3.80 -6.76
CA VAL A 27 -4.22 -2.56 -7.18
C VAL A 27 -5.00 -1.32 -6.77
N LYS A 28 -6.34 -1.31 -6.92
CA LYS A 28 -7.18 -0.22 -6.43
C LYS A 28 -7.07 -0.04 -4.92
N SER A 29 -7.04 -1.14 -4.16
CA SER A 29 -6.88 -1.10 -2.71
C SER A 29 -5.51 -0.53 -2.32
N GLN A 30 -4.43 -0.98 -2.95
CA GLN A 30 -3.08 -0.42 -2.74
C GLN A 30 -3.04 1.08 -3.04
N PHE A 31 -3.65 1.53 -4.13
CA PHE A 31 -3.73 2.96 -4.45
C PHE A 31 -4.47 3.76 -3.38
N ARG A 32 -5.59 3.26 -2.84
CA ARG A 32 -6.32 3.95 -1.76
C ARG A 32 -5.46 4.16 -0.51
N TYR A 33 -4.59 3.20 -0.17
CA TYR A 33 -3.76 3.24 1.03
C TYR A 33 -2.41 3.96 0.83
N PHE A 34 -1.68 3.65 -0.25
CA PHE A 34 -0.34 4.16 -0.55
C PHE A 34 -0.37 5.50 -1.31
N GLY A 35 -1.46 5.81 -2.00
CA GLY A 35 -1.55 6.95 -2.90
C GLY A 35 -1.05 6.65 -4.31
N SER A 36 -0.76 7.71 -5.06
CA SER A 36 -0.41 7.64 -6.49
C SER A 36 0.87 6.89 -6.79
N PHE A 37 0.86 6.17 -7.93
CA PHE A 37 2.06 5.58 -8.49
C PHE A 37 3.09 6.67 -8.81
N PRO A 38 4.34 6.53 -8.35
CA PRO A 38 5.38 7.50 -8.67
C PRO A 38 5.77 7.42 -10.15
N GLY A 39 6.15 8.54 -10.77
CA GLY A 39 6.41 8.59 -12.22
C GLY A 39 7.50 7.63 -12.73
N LYS A 40 8.43 7.20 -11.87
CA LYS A 40 9.49 6.24 -12.17
C LYS A 40 9.02 4.81 -12.42
N VAL A 41 7.73 4.49 -12.19
CA VAL A 41 7.20 3.15 -12.53
C VAL A 41 7.18 2.90 -14.04
N LYS A 42 7.28 3.95 -14.87
CA LYS A 42 7.47 3.84 -16.33
C LYS A 42 8.76 3.13 -16.75
N GLU A 43 9.72 3.00 -15.84
CA GLU A 43 10.96 2.25 -16.06
C GLU A 43 10.72 0.74 -15.98
N ILE A 44 9.62 0.32 -15.34
CA ILE A 44 9.25 -1.07 -15.10
C ILE A 44 8.14 -1.49 -16.07
N PHE A 45 7.17 -0.61 -16.29
CA PHE A 45 5.97 -0.89 -17.08
C PHE A 45 6.02 -0.21 -18.44
N ASN A 46 5.44 -0.86 -19.46
CA ASN A 46 5.26 -0.26 -20.77
C ASN A 46 4.20 0.86 -20.74
N ASP A 47 4.19 1.70 -21.78
CA ASP A 47 3.30 2.87 -21.87
C ASP A 47 1.81 2.50 -21.79
N GLU A 48 1.41 1.35 -22.34
CA GLU A 48 0.02 0.88 -22.28
C GLU A 48 -0.43 0.57 -20.85
N THR A 49 0.44 -0.10 -20.09
CA THR A 49 0.20 -0.43 -18.67
C THR A 49 0.16 0.85 -17.83
N VAL A 50 1.09 1.78 -18.07
CA VAL A 50 1.11 3.09 -17.39
C VAL A 50 -0.18 3.87 -17.66
N ARG A 51 -0.66 3.92 -18.90
CA ARG A 51 -1.95 4.55 -19.23
C ARG A 51 -3.11 3.87 -18.51
N SER A 52 -3.13 2.53 -18.47
CA SER A 52 -4.16 1.77 -17.76
C SER A 52 -4.18 2.08 -16.26
N ILE A 53 -3.00 2.19 -15.63
CA ILE A 53 -2.86 2.61 -14.23
C ILE A 53 -3.38 4.04 -14.03
N ILE A 54 -3.02 4.97 -14.90
CA ILE A 54 -3.50 6.37 -14.82
C ILE A 54 -5.02 6.41 -14.92
N ILE A 55 -5.62 5.69 -15.87
CA ILE A 55 -7.08 5.61 -16.03
C ILE A 55 -7.71 5.04 -14.76
N LEU A 56 -7.14 3.96 -14.21
CA LEU A 56 -7.58 3.35 -12.96
C LEU A 56 -7.56 4.32 -11.79
N MET A 57 -6.51 5.12 -11.65
CA MET A 57 -6.40 6.14 -10.62
C MET A 57 -7.50 7.19 -10.73
N HIS A 58 -7.85 7.63 -11.94
CA HIS A 58 -8.95 8.59 -12.16
C HIS A 58 -10.34 8.02 -11.88
N MET A 59 -10.50 6.69 -11.96
CA MET A 59 -11.77 6.03 -11.64
C MET A 59 -12.04 5.93 -10.13
N ILE A 60 -11.06 6.23 -9.27
CA ILE A 60 -11.22 6.21 -7.81
C ILE A 60 -11.43 7.66 -7.34
N PRO A 61 -12.65 8.02 -6.90
CA PRO A 61 -12.90 9.35 -6.39
C PRO A 61 -12.05 9.67 -5.16
N GLU A 62 -11.68 10.95 -5.00
CA GLU A 62 -10.86 11.40 -3.87
C GLU A 62 -11.53 11.12 -2.52
N ASP A 63 -12.87 11.19 -2.42
CA ASP A 63 -13.63 10.87 -1.21
C ASP A 63 -13.62 9.36 -0.86
N LYS A 64 -13.17 8.50 -1.79
CA LYS A 64 -12.99 7.06 -1.58
C LYS A 64 -11.55 6.69 -1.26
N MET A 65 -10.64 7.66 -1.22
CA MET A 65 -9.27 7.44 -0.76
C MET A 65 -9.26 7.21 0.74
N THR A 66 -8.46 6.24 1.19
CA THR A 66 -8.23 5.98 2.62
C THR A 66 -6.73 5.91 2.90
N PRO A 67 -5.98 7.01 2.69
CA PRO A 67 -4.52 6.98 2.85
C PRO A 67 -4.13 6.60 4.27
N PHE A 68 -3.19 5.68 4.41
CA PHE A 68 -2.76 5.19 5.73
C PHE A 68 -2.19 6.33 6.61
N LYS A 69 -1.62 7.38 5.98
CA LYS A 69 -1.16 8.59 6.68
C LYS A 69 -2.23 9.30 7.51
N TYR A 70 -3.52 9.05 7.26
CA TYR A 70 -4.62 9.66 8.01
C TYR A 70 -5.19 8.75 9.12
N VAL A 71 -4.67 7.54 9.28
CA VAL A 71 -5.01 6.67 10.42
C VAL A 71 -4.69 7.40 11.73
N THR A 72 -5.61 7.31 12.69
CA THR A 72 -5.53 8.06 13.96
C THR A 72 -4.82 7.26 15.04
N GLU A 73 -4.33 7.94 16.09
CA GLU A 73 -3.68 7.28 17.24
C GLU A 73 -4.61 6.32 18.01
N ARG A 74 -5.93 6.44 17.81
CA ARG A 74 -6.92 5.48 18.34
C ARG A 74 -6.75 4.08 17.73
N GLU A 75 -6.28 4.01 16.49
CA GLU A 75 -6.19 2.77 15.71
C GLU A 75 -4.74 2.27 15.63
N THR A 76 -3.76 3.16 15.66
CA THR A 76 -2.34 2.80 15.53
C THR A 76 -1.50 3.81 16.30
N ALA A 77 -0.66 3.33 17.24
CA ALA A 77 0.25 4.19 17.98
C ALA A 77 1.10 5.03 17.03
N LYS A 78 1.52 6.21 17.47
CA LYS A 78 2.23 7.16 16.60
C LYS A 78 3.51 6.53 16.04
N GLU A 79 4.26 5.84 16.87
CA GLU A 79 5.52 5.16 16.56
C GLU A 79 5.30 4.04 15.53
N ASP A 80 4.26 3.22 15.72
CA ASP A 80 3.86 2.17 14.77
C ASP A 80 3.48 2.76 13.42
N LYS A 81 2.69 3.84 13.43
CA LYS A 81 2.24 4.51 12.20
C LYS A 81 3.44 5.08 11.44
N GLU A 82 4.37 5.72 12.14
CA GLU A 82 5.58 6.27 11.53
C GLU A 82 6.47 5.16 10.93
N PHE A 83 6.62 4.04 11.63
CA PHE A 83 7.36 2.88 11.12
C PHE A 83 6.68 2.27 9.88
N VAL A 84 5.37 2.02 9.95
CA VAL A 84 4.60 1.45 8.85
C VAL A 84 4.63 2.37 7.62
N LEU A 85 4.56 3.69 7.78
CA LEU A 85 4.66 4.64 6.67
C LEU A 85 6.03 4.60 5.96
N ARG A 86 7.11 4.15 6.62
CA ARG A 86 8.43 3.95 5.98
C ARG A 86 8.49 2.73 5.08
N ILE A 87 7.64 1.72 5.31
CA ILE A 87 7.60 0.49 4.50
C ILE A 87 6.49 0.51 3.44
N MET A 88 5.43 1.30 3.66
CA MET A 88 4.25 1.40 2.79
C MET A 88 4.49 2.28 1.55
N HIS A 89 5.46 1.89 0.71
CA HIS A 89 5.69 2.52 -0.59
C HIS A 89 5.07 1.72 -1.74
N MET A 90 4.41 2.44 -2.65
CA MET A 90 3.84 1.91 -3.89
C MET A 90 4.91 1.31 -4.81
N ASP A 91 6.05 2.01 -4.98
CA ASP A 91 7.22 1.44 -5.66
C ASP A 91 8.10 0.73 -4.63
N TRP A 92 8.32 -0.57 -4.83
CA TRP A 92 9.10 -1.39 -3.93
C TRP A 92 10.57 -0.95 -3.82
N ARG A 93 11.10 -0.22 -4.82
CA ARG A 93 12.47 0.30 -4.84
C ARG A 93 12.68 1.48 -3.89
N ASP A 94 11.61 2.12 -3.42
CA ASP A 94 11.67 3.17 -2.39
C ASP A 94 11.69 2.61 -0.97
N ARG A 95 11.42 1.31 -0.81
CA ARG A 95 11.37 0.71 0.52
C ARG A 95 12.79 0.59 1.08
N PRO A 96 13.00 0.93 2.36
CA PRO A 96 14.27 0.73 3.02
C PRO A 96 14.63 -0.77 3.03
N THR A 97 15.93 -1.04 3.00
CA THR A 97 16.45 -2.39 3.15
C THR A 97 16.19 -2.92 4.55
N ALA A 98 16.21 -4.25 4.71
CA ALA A 98 16.11 -4.87 6.03
C ALA A 98 17.17 -4.34 7.02
N LYS A 99 18.39 -4.07 6.54
CA LYS A 99 19.47 -3.53 7.37
C LYS A 99 19.14 -2.13 7.89
N GLU A 100 18.58 -1.26 7.04
CA GLU A 100 18.18 0.09 7.44
C GLU A 100 16.98 0.04 8.40
N LEU A 101 15.99 -0.81 8.15
CA LEU A 101 14.84 -1.01 9.03
C LEU A 101 15.24 -1.45 10.42
N LEU A 102 16.20 -2.37 10.54
CA LEU A 102 16.69 -2.85 11.84
C LEU A 102 17.42 -1.77 12.66
N GLN A 103 17.77 -0.62 12.06
CA GLN A 103 18.34 0.51 12.79
C GLN A 103 17.27 1.51 13.27
N ASP A 104 16.01 1.35 12.87
CA ASP A 104 14.93 2.24 13.22
C ASP A 104 14.66 2.23 14.74
N GLU A 105 14.27 3.40 15.27
CA GLU A 105 13.97 3.58 16.70
C GLU A 105 12.77 2.73 17.14
N TRP A 106 11.88 2.38 16.21
CA TRP A 106 10.77 1.49 16.48
C TRP A 106 11.21 0.14 17.09
N PHE A 107 12.34 -0.42 16.66
CA PHE A 107 12.90 -1.66 17.23
C PHE A 107 13.56 -1.48 18.61
N ARG A 108 13.65 -0.24 19.09
CA ARG A 108 14.23 0.11 20.40
C ARG A 108 13.17 0.50 21.42
N ALA A 109 11.91 0.63 20.99
CA ALA A 109 10.78 0.80 21.89
C ALA A 109 10.52 -0.51 22.64
N GLU A 110 10.50 -0.45 23.98
CA GLU A 110 10.18 -1.56 24.88
C GLU A 110 8.66 -1.68 25.10
#